data_AF-A0A6J4M1A3-F1
#
_entry.id   AF-A0A6J4M1A3-F1
#
_cell.length_a   1.000
_cell.length_b   1.000
_cell.length_c   1.000
_cell.angle_alpha   90.00
_cell.angle_beta   90.00
_cell.angle_gamma   90.00
#
_symmetry.space_group_name_H-M   'P 1'
#
loop_
_entity.id
_entity.type
_entity.pdbx_description
1 polymer ?
#
loop_
_entity_poly.entity_id
_entity_poly.type
_entity_poly.pdbx_seq_one_letter_code
_entity_poly.pdbx_strand_id
1 'polypeptide(L)'
;RATPRTAPEHTRPEGRYASSAQAAADFGDARAGVLDFARTTAADLRALIVPHPALGELDGVQWLLFVAYHTDRHAAQLAELGR
;
A
#
# COMPACT_ATOMS: atom_id res chain seq x y z
N ARG A 1 -13.79 7.44 -13.39
CA ARG A 1 -12.46 6.78 -13.51
C ARG A 1 -11.40 7.81 -13.10
N ALA A 2 -10.44 7.46 -12.24
CA ALA A 2 -9.37 8.39 -11.87
C ALA A 2 -8.40 8.61 -13.05
N THR A 3 -7.94 9.85 -13.25
CA THR A 3 -6.95 10.19 -14.29
C THR A 3 -5.59 9.54 -13.96
N PRO A 4 -4.87 8.97 -14.93
CA PRO A 4 -3.51 8.48 -14.71
C PRO A 4 -2.62 9.59 -14.14
N ARG A 5 -1.84 9.26 -13.11
CA ARG A 5 -0.87 10.16 -12.48
C ARG A 5 0.52 9.56 -12.62
N THR A 6 1.48 10.38 -13.00
CA THR A 6 2.90 10.00 -12.95
C THR A 6 3.36 9.91 -11.50
N ALA A 7 4.16 8.89 -11.20
CA ALA A 7 4.73 8.74 -9.87
C ALA A 7 5.70 9.89 -9.57
N PRO A 8 5.64 10.49 -8.35
CA PRO A 8 6.69 11.37 -7.86
C PRO A 8 8.08 10.71 -7.94
N GLU A 9 9.12 11.51 -8.16
CA GLU A 9 10.48 11.03 -8.39
C GLU A 9 10.98 10.05 -7.33
N HIS A 10 10.76 10.35 -6.05
CA HIS A 10 11.16 9.51 -4.91
C HIS A 10 10.37 8.18 -4.78
N THR A 11 9.32 7.98 -5.57
CA THR A 11 8.54 6.73 -5.60
C THR A 11 8.71 5.96 -6.91
N ARG A 12 9.62 6.40 -7.78
CA ARG A 12 9.90 5.68 -9.02
C ARG A 12 10.59 4.35 -8.69
N PRO A 13 10.22 3.26 -9.37
CA PRO A 13 10.88 1.97 -9.16
C PRO A 13 12.33 2.04 -9.65
N GLU A 14 13.26 1.65 -8.78
CA GLU A 14 14.71 1.61 -9.07
C GLU A 14 15.17 0.24 -9.60
N GLY A 15 14.24 -0.68 -9.89
CA GLY A 15 14.57 -2.02 -10.36
C GLY A 15 15.18 -2.93 -9.28
N ARG A 16 14.81 -2.74 -8.01
CA ARG A 16 15.37 -3.49 -6.85
C ARG A 16 15.18 -5.01 -6.88
N TYR A 17 14.24 -5.52 -7.68
CA TYR A 17 13.84 -6.93 -7.69
C TYR A 17 14.46 -7.69 -8.86
N ALA A 18 15.10 -8.82 -8.56
CA ALA A 18 15.64 -9.72 -9.57
C ALA A 18 14.56 -10.49 -10.36
N SER A 19 13.35 -10.65 -9.79
CA SER A 19 12.21 -11.28 -10.45
C SER A 19 10.88 -10.79 -9.89
N SER A 20 9.81 -10.95 -10.69
CA SER A 20 8.44 -10.69 -10.23
C SER A 20 8.02 -11.64 -9.10
N ALA A 21 8.55 -12.87 -9.07
CA ALA A 21 8.30 -13.83 -8.01
C ALA A 21 8.88 -13.34 -6.67
N GLN A 22 10.09 -12.77 -6.66
CA GLN A 22 10.66 -12.16 -5.46
C GLN A 22 9.82 -10.98 -4.99
N ALA A 23 9.39 -10.11 -5.91
CA ALA A 23 8.53 -8.97 -5.58
C ALA A 23 7.19 -9.41 -4.96
N ALA A 24 6.60 -10.49 -5.49
CA ALA A 24 5.35 -11.05 -4.99
C ALA A 24 5.51 -11.69 -3.60
N ALA A 25 6.64 -12.37 -3.35
CA ALA A 25 6.95 -12.95 -2.05
C ALA A 25 7.10 -11.86 -0.97
N ASP A 26 7.94 -10.85 -1.21
CA ASP A 26 8.12 -9.72 -0.31
C ASP A 26 6.81 -8.98 -0.02
N PHE A 27 5.97 -8.78 -1.06
CA PHE A 27 4.65 -8.20 -0.88
C PHE A 27 3.76 -9.07 0.01
N GLY A 28 3.81 -10.40 -0.16
CA GLY A 28 3.12 -11.36 0.68
C GLY A 28 3.51 -11.26 2.16
N ASP A 29 4.81 -11.18 2.43
CA ASP A 29 5.35 -11.03 3.79
C ASP A 29 4.92 -9.70 4.42
N ALA A 30 5.03 -8.59 3.68
CA ALA A 30 4.55 -7.29 4.14
C ALA A 30 3.05 -7.29 4.45
N ARG A 31 2.24 -7.94 3.59
CA ARG A 31 0.80 -8.10 3.80
C ARG A 31 0.50 -8.94 5.05
N ALA A 32 1.26 -10.02 5.28
CA ALA A 32 1.11 -10.84 6.47
C ALA A 32 1.36 -10.02 7.75
N GLY A 33 2.42 -9.20 7.76
CA GLY A 33 2.71 -8.29 8.87
C GLY A 33 1.61 -7.27 9.14
N VAL A 34 1.05 -6.65 8.10
CA VAL A 34 -0.09 -5.71 8.24
C VAL A 34 -1.33 -6.42 8.81
N LEU A 35 -1.62 -7.65 8.34
CA LEU A 35 -2.76 -8.42 8.84
C LEU A 35 -2.58 -8.86 10.29
N ASP A 36 -1.38 -9.29 10.67
CA ASP A 36 -1.07 -9.66 12.04
C ASP A 36 -1.23 -8.44 12.96
N PHE A 37 -0.64 -7.30 12.60
CA PHE A 37 -0.81 -6.04 13.33
C PHE A 37 -2.29 -5.67 13.48
N ALA A 38 -3.07 -5.69 12.40
CA ALA A 38 -4.48 -5.33 12.43
C ALA A 38 -5.34 -6.26 13.31
N ARG A 39 -4.93 -7.52 13.48
CA ARG A 39 -5.63 -8.51 14.31
C ARG A 39 -5.24 -8.46 15.79
N THR A 40 -4.00 -8.11 16.08
CA THR A 40 -3.42 -8.30 17.42
C THR A 40 -3.14 -6.99 18.15
N THR A 41 -3.14 -5.85 17.45
CA THR A 41 -2.82 -4.57 18.06
C THR A 41 -3.81 -4.21 19.17
N ALA A 42 -3.26 -3.75 20.30
CA ALA A 42 -4.02 -3.17 21.40
C ALA A 42 -4.00 -1.63 21.37
N ALA A 43 -3.38 -1.02 20.35
CA ALA A 43 -3.33 0.42 20.20
C ALA A 43 -4.72 0.99 19.87
N ASP A 44 -5.03 2.17 20.41
CA ASP A 44 -6.17 2.94 19.94
C ASP A 44 -5.83 3.53 18.56
N LEU A 45 -6.25 2.82 17.51
CA LEU A 45 -5.99 3.21 16.13
C LEU A 45 -6.63 4.56 15.77
N ARG A 46 -7.71 4.98 16.44
CA ARG A 46 -8.32 6.29 16.19
C ARG A 46 -7.51 7.44 16.79
N ALA A 47 -6.69 7.14 17.80
CA ALA A 47 -5.76 8.10 18.39
C ALA A 47 -4.39 8.16 17.67
N LEU A 48 -4.07 7.17 16.82
CA LEU A 48 -2.84 7.14 16.05
C LEU A 48 -3.00 7.96 14.75
N ILE A 49 -2.54 9.21 14.75
CA ILE A 49 -2.62 10.09 13.59
C ILE A 49 -1.27 10.18 12.90
N VAL A 50 -1.23 9.84 11.60
CA VAL A 50 -0.03 9.95 10.76
C VAL A 50 -0.41 10.64 9.44
N PRO A 51 0.31 11.68 8.99
CA PRO A 51 -0.05 12.39 7.78
C PRO A 51 0.26 11.57 6.52
N HIS A 52 -0.74 11.44 5.64
CA HIS A 52 -0.56 10.93 4.29
C HIS A 52 -0.11 12.07 3.35
N PRO A 53 0.89 11.85 2.47
CA PRO A 53 1.49 12.91 1.63
C PRO A 53 0.52 13.70 0.74
N ALA A 54 -0.66 13.16 0.43
CA ALA A 54 -1.66 13.80 -0.42
C ALA A 54 -3.07 13.90 0.17
N LEU A 55 -3.35 13.21 1.29
CA LEU A 55 -4.70 13.14 1.86
C LEU A 55 -4.81 13.89 3.20
N GLY A 56 -3.68 14.39 3.71
CA GLY A 56 -3.63 15.02 5.03
C GLY A 56 -3.59 13.98 6.15
N GLU A 57 -4.10 14.36 7.31
CA GLU A 57 -4.11 13.49 8.48
C GLU A 57 -5.04 12.29 8.29
N LEU A 58 -4.52 11.10 8.56
CA LEU A 58 -5.29 9.87 8.63
C LEU A 58 -5.05 9.21 9.98
N ASP A 59 -6.12 8.73 10.60
CA ASP A 59 -6.04 7.84 11.75
C ASP A 59 -5.61 6.42 11.34
N GLY A 60 -5.22 5.60 12.31
CA GLY A 60 -4.74 4.24 12.08
C GLY A 60 -5.78 3.34 11.41
N VAL A 61 -7.08 3.55 11.65
CA VAL A 61 -8.13 2.81 10.94
C VAL A 61 -8.18 3.24 9.47
N GLN A 62 -8.10 4.54 9.21
CA GLN A 62 -8.05 5.09 7.86
C GLN A 62 -6.80 4.63 7.10
N TRP A 63 -5.65 4.51 7.77
CA TRP A 63 -4.43 3.95 7.17
C TRP A 63 -4.59 2.47 6.75
N LEU A 64 -5.21 1.64 7.60
CA LEU A 64 -5.48 0.24 7.24
C LEU A 64 -6.41 0.13 6.03
N LEU A 65 -7.47 0.94 5.99
CA LEU A 65 -8.37 1.01 4.83
C LEU A 65 -7.66 1.53 3.58
N PHE A 66 -6.81 2.54 3.74
CA PHE A 66 -6.02 3.09 2.64
C PHE A 66 -5.11 2.01 2.04
N VAL A 67 -4.37 1.26 2.85
CA VAL A 67 -3.46 0.19 2.36
C VAL A 67 -4.23 -0.87 1.58
N ALA A 68 -5.40 -1.28 2.06
CA ALA A 68 -6.26 -2.24 1.36
C ALA A 68 -6.71 -1.70 -0.01
N TYR A 69 -7.33 -0.53 -0.03
CA TYR A 69 -7.78 0.09 -1.28
C TYR A 69 -6.63 0.39 -2.27
N HIS A 70 -5.49 0.85 -1.75
CA HIS A 70 -4.31 1.15 -2.54
C HIS A 70 -3.74 -0.09 -3.22
N THR A 71 -3.73 -1.22 -2.51
CA THR A 71 -3.37 -2.53 -3.04
C THR A 71 -4.28 -2.93 -4.19
N ASP A 72 -5.60 -2.89 -3.98
CA ASP A 72 -6.58 -3.28 -5.01
C ASP A 72 -6.45 -2.42 -6.27
N ARG A 73 -6.26 -1.11 -6.09
CA ARG A 73 -6.02 -0.18 -7.18
C ARG A 73 -4.78 -0.55 -7.99
N HIS A 74 -3.66 -0.87 -7.34
CA HIS A 74 -2.44 -1.25 -8.05
C HIS A 74 -2.53 -2.62 -8.72
N ALA A 75 -3.21 -3.60 -8.09
CA ALA A 75 -3.48 -4.88 -8.71
C ALA A 75 -4.28 -4.71 -10.02
N ALA A 76 -5.30 -3.84 -10.01
CA ALA A 76 -6.06 -3.50 -11.22
C ALA A 76 -5.18 -2.85 -12.30
N GLN A 77 -4.27 -1.94 -11.93
CA GLN A 77 -3.34 -1.33 -12.88
C GLN A 77 -2.35 -2.33 -13.48
N LEU A 78 -1.84 -3.28 -12.69
CA LEU A 78 -0.98 -4.36 -13.20
C LEU A 78 -1.74 -5.28 -14.17
N ALA A 79 -3.00 -5.57 -13.88
CA ALA A 79 -3.86 -6.35 -14.78
C ALA A 79 -4.15 -5.62 -16.11
N GLU A 80 -4.18 -4.28 -16.12
CA GLU A 80 -4.29 -3.49 -17.35
C GLU A 80 -3.03 -3.62 -18.24
N LEU A 81 -1.84 -3.86 -17.66
CA LEU A 81 -0.57 -4.01 -18.40
C LEU A 81 -0.38 -5.41 -19.01
N GLY A 82 -1.05 -6.43 -18.47
CA GLY A 82 -0.97 -7.81 -18.95
C GLY A 82 -1.94 -8.14 -20.10
N ARG A 83 -2.63 -7.13 -20.66
CA ARG A 83 -3.44 -7.20 -21.87
C ARG A 83 -2.61 -6.83 -23.09
#